data_AF-A0A5Z9XBH8-F1
#
_entry.id   AF-A0A5Z9XBH8-F1
#
_cell.length_a   1.000
_cell.length_b   1.000
_cell.length_c   1.000
_cell.angle_alpha   90.00
_cell.angle_beta   90.00
_cell.angle_gamma   90.00
#
_symmetry.space_group_name_H-M   'P 1'
#
loop_
_entity.id
_entity.type
_entity.pdbx_description
1 polymer ?
#
loop_
_entity_poly.entity_id
_entity_poly.type
_entity_poly.pdbx_seq_one_letter_code
_entity_poly.pdbx_strand_id
1 'polypeptide(L)'
;MNSQVNILQGIMEKQFIPYIQPVVDAETERLIGGEVLMRWRKSDKEILTPEKFLQEAECTGLIIRMTCDLLEDIMDKMLPLFINKKICYKFHIAININPGLLNNSAFISKCINFMNGFPEKKMILILE
;
A
#
# COMPACT_ATOMS: atom_id res chain seq x y z
N MET A 1 27.37 12.25 10.52
CA MET A 1 26.61 11.76 11.70
C MET A 1 25.49 10.90 11.18
N ASN A 2 25.57 9.58 11.38
CA ASN A 2 24.57 8.62 10.93
C ASN A 2 23.27 8.87 11.70
N SER A 3 22.31 9.59 11.10
CA SER A 3 20.96 9.65 11.69
C SER A 3 20.39 8.23 11.57
N GLN A 4 20.34 7.51 12.69
CA GLN A 4 19.52 6.31 12.78
C GLN A 4 18.12 6.68 12.31
N VAL A 5 17.71 5.99 11.26
CA VAL A 5 16.46 6.20 10.56
C VAL A 5 15.36 5.64 11.48
N ASN A 6 14.67 6.48 12.25
CA ASN A 6 13.67 5.99 13.20
C ASN A 6 12.35 5.66 12.47
N ILE A 7 12.23 4.40 12.02
CA ILE A 7 11.05 3.89 11.31
C ILE A 7 9.79 4.04 12.17
N LEU A 8 9.88 3.79 13.47
CA LEU A 8 8.73 3.91 14.37
C LEU A 8 8.18 5.34 14.40
N GLN A 9 9.05 6.34 14.46
CA GLN A 9 8.65 7.74 14.36
C GLN A 9 7.98 8.03 13.02
N GLY A 10 8.56 7.55 11.90
CA GLY A 10 7.96 7.71 10.57
C GLY A 10 6.57 7.09 10.46
N ILE A 11 6.32 5.95 11.12
CA ILE A 11 4.99 5.32 11.20
C ILE A 11 4.03 6.22 11.97
N MET A 12 4.44 6.71 13.15
CA MET A 12 3.61 7.58 13.98
C MET A 12 3.25 8.89 13.28
N GLU A 13 4.14 9.41 12.45
CA GLU A 13 3.95 10.63 11.66
C GLU A 13 3.31 10.39 10.29
N LYS A 14 2.85 9.16 9.98
CA LYS A 14 2.23 8.78 8.69
C LYS A 14 3.09 9.19 7.47
N GLN A 15 4.41 8.99 7.59
CA GLN A 15 5.40 9.33 6.57
C GLN A 15 5.57 8.27 5.48
N PHE A 16 5.10 7.04 5.72
CA PHE A 16 5.08 5.97 4.74
C PHE A 16 3.82 6.09 3.89
N ILE A 17 4.00 6.45 2.62
CA ILE A 17 2.92 6.80 1.69
C ILE A 17 2.95 5.90 0.45
N PRO A 18 1.79 5.64 -0.18
CA PRO A 18 1.71 4.86 -1.39
C PRO A 18 2.06 5.73 -2.60
N TYR A 19 2.96 5.23 -3.44
CA TYR A 19 3.06 5.62 -4.84
C TYR A 19 2.37 4.53 -5.65
N ILE A 20 1.61 4.89 -6.68
CA ILE A 20 0.87 3.93 -7.50
C ILE A 20 1.42 4.01 -8.93
N GLN A 21 2.03 2.93 -9.38
CA GLN A 21 2.46 2.76 -10.76
C GLN A 21 1.28 2.23 -11.59
N PRO A 22 0.82 2.96 -12.63
CA PRO A 22 -0.32 2.55 -13.43
C PRO A 22 -0.12 1.20 -14.14
N VAL A 23 -1.14 0.34 -14.12
CA VAL A 23 -1.22 -0.85 -14.97
C VAL A 23 -2.31 -0.62 -16.01
N VAL A 24 -1.93 -0.71 -17.29
CA VAL A 24 -2.82 -0.49 -18.43
C VAL A 24 -3.04 -1.78 -19.19
N ASP A 25 -4.27 -1.98 -19.65
CA ASP A 25 -4.63 -3.07 -20.55
C ASP A 25 -4.01 -2.80 -21.93
N ALA A 26 -3.25 -3.75 -22.47
CA ALA A 26 -2.46 -3.54 -23.68
C ALA A 26 -3.31 -3.44 -24.96
N GLU A 27 -4.51 -4.02 -24.97
CA GLU A 27 -5.39 -3.99 -26.15
C GLU A 27 -6.30 -2.75 -26.16
N THR A 28 -6.82 -2.38 -24.99
CA THR A 28 -7.82 -1.31 -24.84
C THR A 28 -7.22 0.01 -24.35
N GLU A 29 -5.94 0.01 -23.95
CA GLU A 29 -5.21 1.14 -23.35
C GLU A 29 -5.87 1.70 -22.08
N ARG A 30 -6.82 0.96 -21.49
CA ARG A 30 -7.52 1.38 -20.30
C ARG A 30 -6.66 1.16 -19.08
N LEU A 31 -6.66 2.13 -18.17
CA LEU A 31 -6.16 1.94 -16.81
C LEU A 31 -6.99 0.85 -16.13
N ILE A 32 -6.36 -0.24 -15.70
CA ILE A 32 -7.03 -1.39 -15.07
C ILE A 32 -6.57 -1.66 -13.65
N GLY A 33 -5.50 -1.00 -13.21
CA GLY A 33 -4.99 -1.15 -11.87
C GLY A 33 -3.76 -0.31 -11.58
N GLY A 34 -3.09 -0.67 -10.50
CA GLY A 34 -1.76 -0.15 -10.21
C GLY A 34 -0.99 -0.97 -9.20
N GLU A 35 0.32 -0.95 -9.34
CA GLU A 35 1.25 -1.50 -8.35
C GLU A 35 1.56 -0.42 -7.30
N VAL A 36 1.40 -0.78 -6.04
CA VAL A 36 1.69 0.09 -4.91
C VAL A 36 3.13 -0.09 -4.50
N LEU A 37 3.85 1.02 -4.56
CA LEU A 37 5.23 1.15 -4.15
C LEU A 37 5.29 2.03 -2.91
N MET A 38 5.66 1.46 -1.76
CA MET A 38 5.82 2.24 -0.53
C MET A 38 6.96 3.26 -0.70
N ARG A 39 6.74 4.48 -0.21
CA ARG A 39 7.76 5.53 -0.14
C ARG A 39 7.76 6.13 1.25
N TRP A 40 8.94 6.50 1.73
CA TRP A 40 9.06 7.26 2.97
C TRP A 40 9.30 8.73 2.64
N ARG A 41 8.28 9.55 2.86
CA ARG A 41 8.38 11.00 2.77
C ARG A 41 8.75 11.59 4.12
N LYS A 42 10.02 11.97 4.30
CA LYS A 42 10.53 12.60 5.51
C LYS A 42 10.01 14.03 5.69
N SER A 43 10.19 14.58 6.89
CA SER A 43 9.76 15.95 7.26
C SER A 43 10.40 17.05 6.42
N ASP A 44 11.63 16.82 5.92
CA ASP A 44 12.34 17.72 5.01
C ASP A 44 11.91 17.58 3.53
N LYS A 45 10.87 16.77 3.27
CA LYS A 45 10.32 16.41 1.96
C LYS A 45 11.23 15.51 1.12
N GLU A 46 12.32 14.99 1.67
CA GLU A 46 13.06 13.90 1.03
C GLU A 46 12.14 12.67 0.87
N ILE A 47 12.22 12.01 -0.28
CA ILE A 47 11.45 10.79 -0.57
C ILE A 47 12.42 9.63 -0.74
N LEU A 48 12.34 8.66 0.16
CA LEU A 48 13.16 7.46 0.13
C LEU A 48 12.39 6.28 -0.48
N THR A 49 13.13 5.46 -1.23
CA THR A 49 12.68 4.17 -1.75
C THR A 49 12.80 3.08 -0.67
N PRO A 50 12.06 1.97 -0.79
CA PRO A 50 12.09 0.85 0.14
C PRO A 50 13.50 0.32 0.43
N GLU A 51 14.39 0.31 -0.56
CA GLU A 51 15.78 -0.13 -0.41
C GLU A 51 16.53 0.53 0.76
N LYS A 52 16.11 1.74 1.17
CA LYS A 52 16.74 2.49 2.27
C LYS A 52 16.27 2.09 3.67
N PHE A 53 15.11 1.43 3.80
CA PHE A 53 14.48 1.16 5.10
C PHE A 53 13.87 -0.24 5.24
N LEU A 54 13.68 -0.98 4.14
CA LEU A 54 12.95 -2.25 4.13
C LEU A 54 13.65 -3.30 4.98
N GLN A 55 14.98 -3.44 4.86
CA GLN A 55 15.74 -4.42 5.65
C GLN A 55 15.54 -4.22 7.15
N GLU A 56 15.62 -2.98 7.64
CA GLU A 56 15.40 -2.67 9.06
C GLU A 56 13.94 -2.89 9.46
N ALA A 57 12.98 -2.49 8.61
CA ALA A 57 11.56 -2.72 8.84
C ALA A 57 11.22 -4.22 8.95
N GLU A 58 11.87 -5.07 8.15
CA GLU A 58 11.72 -6.52 8.19
C GLU A 58 12.36 -7.11 9.44
N CYS A 59 13.62 -6.76 9.74
CA CYS A 59 14.32 -7.28 10.92
C CYS A 59 13.63 -6.90 12.24
N THR A 60 12.98 -5.75 12.29
CA THR A 60 12.23 -5.26 13.47
C THR A 60 10.76 -5.71 13.48
N GLY A 61 10.27 -6.33 12.41
CA GLY A 61 8.86 -6.69 12.24
C GLY A 61 7.91 -5.50 11.99
N LEU A 62 8.43 -4.28 11.93
CA LEU A 62 7.66 -3.06 11.68
C LEU A 62 7.02 -3.04 10.28
N ILE A 63 7.56 -3.81 9.34
CA ILE A 63 7.00 -3.94 7.98
C ILE A 63 5.53 -4.35 7.99
N ILE A 64 5.10 -5.21 8.93
CA ILE A 64 3.70 -5.65 9.03
C ILE A 64 2.79 -4.45 9.32
N ARG A 65 3.17 -3.62 10.30
CA ARG A 65 2.42 -2.41 10.65
C ARG A 65 2.41 -1.42 9.49
N MET A 66 3.56 -1.22 8.86
CA MET A 66 3.69 -0.32 7.72
C MET A 66 2.78 -0.72 6.56
N THR A 67 2.74 -2.00 6.19
CA THR A 67 1.88 -2.50 5.11
C THR A 67 0.39 -2.42 5.47
N CYS A 68 0.02 -2.71 6.72
CA CYS A 68 -1.36 -2.54 7.18
C CYS A 68 -1.82 -1.07 7.13
N ASP A 69 -1.01 -0.14 7.65
CA ASP A 69 -1.29 1.30 7.61
C ASP A 69 -1.37 1.80 6.16
N LEU A 70 -0.54 1.27 5.26
CA LEU A 70 -0.56 1.59 3.83
C LEU A 70 -1.87 1.16 3.16
N LEU A 71 -2.37 -0.04 3.47
CA LEU A 71 -3.66 -0.53 2.95
C LEU A 71 -4.84 0.36 3.37
N GLU A 72 -4.83 0.84 4.62
CA GLU A 72 -5.84 1.79 5.09
C GLU A 72 -5.77 3.11 4.31
N ASP A 73 -4.58 3.67 4.14
CA ASP A 73 -4.39 4.91 3.38
C ASP A 73 -4.82 4.77 1.91
N ILE A 74 -4.55 3.62 1.27
CA ILE A 74 -5.05 3.33 -0.08
C ILE A 74 -6.58 3.26 -0.09
N MET A 75 -7.19 2.58 0.89
CA MET A 75 -8.63 2.46 0.97
C MET A 75 -9.30 3.83 1.10
N ASP A 76 -8.80 4.67 2.00
CA ASP A 76 -9.32 6.02 2.25
C ASP A 76 -9.24 6.90 0.99
N LYS A 77 -8.15 6.77 0.22
CA LYS A 77 -7.96 7.52 -1.02
C LYS A 77 -8.81 7.00 -2.18
N MET A 78 -8.98 5.68 -2.29
CA MET A 78 -9.61 5.06 -3.45
C MET A 78 -11.12 4.91 -3.30
N LEU A 79 -11.63 4.60 -2.09
CA LEU A 79 -13.04 4.32 -1.86
C LEU A 79 -13.98 5.44 -2.39
N PRO A 80 -13.68 6.74 -2.22
CA PRO A 80 -14.47 7.81 -2.79
C PRO A 80 -14.60 7.75 -4.33
N LEU A 81 -13.59 7.22 -5.04
CA LEU A 81 -13.62 7.09 -6.50
C LEU A 81 -14.64 6.04 -6.95
N PHE A 82 -14.85 4.98 -6.16
CA PHE A 82 -15.84 3.94 -6.44
C PHE A 82 -17.24 4.39 -6.02
N ILE A 83 -17.39 4.99 -4.83
CA ILE A 83 -18.69 5.50 -4.34
C ILE A 83 -19.25 6.55 -5.31
N ASN A 84 -18.41 7.48 -5.77
CA ASN A 84 -18.79 8.53 -6.70
C ASN A 84 -18.82 8.07 -8.17
N LYS A 85 -18.71 6.75 -8.43
CA LYS A 85 -18.78 6.15 -9.76
C LYS A 85 -17.78 6.77 -10.76
N LYS A 86 -16.61 7.20 -10.28
CA LYS A 86 -15.47 7.61 -11.12
C LYS A 86 -14.72 6.38 -11.64
N ILE A 87 -14.69 5.31 -10.84
CA ILE A 87 -14.27 3.97 -11.25
C ILE A 87 -15.50 3.06 -11.19
N CYS A 88 -15.88 2.51 -12.34
CA CYS A 88 -17.10 1.70 -12.48
C CYS A 88 -16.85 0.25 -12.92
N TYR A 89 -15.58 -0.10 -13.16
CA TYR A 89 -15.13 -1.41 -13.62
C TYR A 89 -14.26 -2.09 -12.53
N LYS A 90 -13.90 -3.36 -12.74
CA LYS A 90 -12.97 -4.06 -11.85
C LYS A 90 -11.60 -3.41 -11.92
N PHE A 91 -11.06 -3.03 -10.78
CA PHE A 91 -9.75 -2.40 -10.65
C PHE A 91 -8.88 -3.25 -9.73
N HIS A 92 -7.62 -3.46 -10.09
CA HIS A 92 -6.70 -4.17 -9.21
C HIS A 92 -5.70 -3.23 -8.54
N ILE A 93 -5.36 -3.54 -7.30
CA ILE A 93 -4.24 -2.96 -6.59
C ILE A 93 -3.30 -4.11 -6.23
N ALA A 94 -2.07 -4.02 -6.70
CA ALA A 94 -1.01 -4.93 -6.29
C ALA A 94 -0.19 -4.30 -5.16
N ILE A 95 0.13 -5.08 -4.12
CA ILE A 95 1.03 -4.68 -3.05
C ILE A 95 2.16 -5.71 -2.95
N ASN A 96 3.39 -5.22 -2.80
CA ASN A 96 4.54 -6.06 -2.48
C ASN A 96 4.47 -6.50 -1.02
N ILE A 97 4.65 -7.79 -0.74
CA ILE A 97 4.62 -8.34 0.62
C ILE A 97 5.86 -9.18 0.93
N ASN A 98 6.27 -9.15 2.20
CA ASN A 98 7.15 -10.18 2.72
C ASN A 98 6.32 -11.45 3.00
N PRO A 99 6.77 -12.66 2.63
CA PRO A 99 6.03 -13.91 2.87
C PRO A 99 5.59 -14.13 4.32
N GLY A 100 6.34 -13.59 5.29
CA GLY A 100 6.00 -13.64 6.71
C GLY A 100 4.67 -12.97 7.06
N LEU A 101 4.21 -11.99 6.27
CA LEU A 101 2.90 -11.35 6.46
C LEU A 101 1.74 -12.33 6.28
N LEU A 102 1.90 -13.36 5.44
CA LEU A 102 0.83 -14.34 5.18
C LEU A 102 0.50 -15.19 6.41
N ASN A 103 1.44 -15.32 7.36
CA ASN A 103 1.20 -16.00 8.63
C ASN A 103 0.55 -15.10 9.68
N ASN A 104 0.35 -13.81 9.39
CA ASN A 104 -0.25 -12.86 10.31
C ASN A 104 -1.77 -12.73 10.05
N SER A 105 -2.58 -13.28 10.96
CA SER A 105 -4.05 -13.26 10.84
C SER A 105 -4.65 -11.85 10.81
N ALA A 106 -4.01 -10.87 11.46
CA ALA A 106 -4.46 -9.48 11.43
C ALA A 106 -4.25 -8.87 10.04
N PHE A 107 -3.11 -9.15 9.39
CA PHE A 107 -2.87 -8.75 8.01
C PHE A 107 -3.87 -9.38 7.05
N ILE A 108 -4.12 -10.69 7.14
CA ILE A 108 -5.13 -11.36 6.31
C ILE A 108 -6.51 -10.73 6.51
N SER A 109 -6.90 -10.43 7.75
CA SER A 109 -8.15 -9.73 8.04
C SER A 109 -8.21 -8.35 7.41
N LYS A 110 -7.10 -7.60 7.38
CA LYS A 110 -7.01 -6.30 6.69
C LYS A 110 -7.18 -6.43 5.18
N CYS A 111 -6.56 -7.42 4.54
CA CYS A 111 -6.75 -7.70 3.12
C CYS A 111 -8.22 -7.99 2.77
N ILE A 112 -8.89 -8.82 3.58
CA ILE A 112 -10.31 -9.14 3.40
C ILE A 112 -11.17 -7.90 3.56
N ASN A 113 -10.93 -7.11 4.62
CA ASN A 113 -11.67 -5.87 4.86
C ASN A 113 -11.46 -4.84 3.75
N PHE A 114 -10.23 -4.72 3.24
CA PHE A 114 -9.91 -3.87 2.11
C PHE A 114 -10.76 -4.22 0.90
N MET A 115 -10.76 -5.48 0.45
CA MET A 115 -11.54 -5.91 -0.71
C MET A 115 -13.05 -5.73 -0.52
N ASN A 116 -13.57 -6.07 0.67
CA ASN A 116 -14.99 -5.97 0.99
C ASN A 116 -15.47 -4.53 1.20
N GLY A 117 -14.56 -3.58 1.41
CA GLY A 117 -14.89 -2.17 1.57
C GLY A 117 -15.38 -1.50 0.29
N PHE A 118 -15.07 -2.07 -0.88
CA PHE A 118 -15.44 -1.48 -2.17
C PHE A 118 -16.78 -2.02 -2.72
N PRO A 119 -17.62 -1.16 -3.33
CA PRO A 119 -18.93 -1.55 -3.82
C PRO A 119 -18.84 -2.60 -4.93
N GLU A 120 -19.83 -3.49 -4.97
CA GLU A 120 -19.98 -4.54 -6.00
C GLU A 120 -18.75 -5.46 -6.15
N LYS A 121 -17.88 -5.53 -5.12
CA LYS A 121 -16.61 -6.29 -5.15
C LYS A 121 -15.75 -5.92 -6.38
N LYS A 122 -15.72 -4.65 -6.74
CA LYS A 122 -14.95 -4.13 -7.88
C LYS A 122 -13.45 -3.99 -7.61
N MET A 123 -13.01 -4.13 -6.36
CA MET A 123 -11.59 -4.12 -5.99
C MET A 123 -11.03 -5.54 -5.98
N ILE A 124 -9.89 -5.73 -6.66
CA ILE A 124 -9.08 -6.95 -6.61
C ILE A 124 -7.77 -6.58 -5.92
N LEU A 125 -7.44 -7.27 -4.83
CA LEU A 125 -6.13 -7.14 -4.19
C LEU A 125 -5.20 -8.25 -4.70
N ILE A 126 -4.06 -7.87 -5.25
CA ILE A 126 -2.98 -8.77 -5.66
C ILE A 126 -1.87 -8.64 -4.62
N LEU A 127 -1.36 -9.78 -4.16
CA LEU A 127 -0.20 -9.84 -3.27
C LEU A 127 0.98 -10.34 -4.11
N GLU A 128 2.00 -9.50 -4.24
CA GLU A 128 3.25 -9.79 -4.97
C GLU A 128 4.38 -10.18 -4.02
#